data_AF-A0A535VVL7-F1
#
_entry.id   AF-A0A535VVL7-F1
#
_cell.length_a   1.000
_cell.length_b   1.000
_cell.length_c   1.000
_cell.angle_alpha   90.00
_cell.angle_beta   90.00
_cell.angle_gamma   90.00
#
_symmetry.space_group_name_H-M   'P 1'
#
loop_
_entity.id
_entity.type
_entity.pdbx_description
1 polymer ?
#
loop_
_entity_poly.entity_id
_entity_poly.type
_entity_poly.pdbx_seq_one_letter_code
_entity_poly.pdbx_strand_id
1 'polypeptide(L)'
;MTLRPAGMLIGAAVSLAGCSIDVDEWNVACGLLDAATCRPVAALALNNLGWRHPARPQGTITVGARDCPRNGAWPVWADPSQCWQVEIPLDPGPEKACMVIARRSQLGGYGQVAGDTYGLPPSNETRGCPA
;
A
#
# COMPACT_ATOMS: atom_id res chain seq x y z
N MET A 1 47.35 33.11 -19.06
CA MET A 1 46.02 33.44 -18.50
C MET A 1 45.01 32.53 -19.17
N THR A 2 44.48 31.55 -18.45
CA THR A 2 43.63 30.50 -19.03
C THR A 2 42.33 30.46 -18.22
N LEU A 3 41.25 30.99 -18.80
CA LEU A 3 39.92 31.01 -18.19
C LEU A 3 39.28 29.61 -18.29
N ARG A 4 38.88 29.06 -17.15
CA ARG A 4 38.08 27.83 -17.07
C ARG A 4 36.59 28.16 -17.20
N PRO A 5 35.80 27.40 -17.98
CA PRO A 5 34.36 27.58 -18.01
C PRO A 5 33.73 26.94 -16.77
N ALA A 6 32.91 27.72 -16.06
CA ALA A 6 32.06 27.24 -14.98
C ALA A 6 30.89 26.46 -15.62
N GLY A 7 30.95 25.13 -15.55
CA GLY A 7 29.85 24.25 -15.91
C GLY A 7 28.74 24.37 -14.87
N MET A 8 27.67 25.07 -15.22
CA MET A 8 26.46 25.19 -14.42
C MET A 8 25.64 23.90 -14.57
N LEU A 9 25.70 23.02 -13.57
CA LEU A 9 24.83 21.84 -13.47
C LEU A 9 23.43 22.30 -13.04
N ILE A 10 22.50 22.34 -13.98
CA ILE A 10 21.07 22.51 -13.69
C ILE A 10 20.54 21.16 -13.20
N GLY A 11 20.51 20.98 -11.88
CA GLY A 11 19.82 19.86 -11.25
C GLY A 11 18.32 20.05 -11.37
N ALA A 12 17.67 19.28 -12.24
CA ALA A 12 16.22 19.17 -12.27
C ALA A 12 15.77 18.45 -10.99
N ALA A 13 15.19 19.20 -10.05
CA ALA A 13 14.47 18.61 -8.93
C ALA A 13 13.17 17.99 -9.48
N VAL A 14 13.21 16.70 -9.77
CA VAL A 14 12.00 15.92 -10.07
C VAL A 14 11.24 15.79 -8.76
N SER A 15 10.30 16.71 -8.51
CA SER A 15 9.34 16.57 -7.42
C SER A 15 8.52 15.31 -7.66
N LEU A 16 8.86 14.23 -6.98
CA LEU A 16 8.05 13.02 -6.83
C LEU A 16 6.81 13.38 -6.00
N ALA A 17 5.92 14.19 -6.55
CA ALA A 17 4.60 14.42 -5.98
C ALA A 17 3.85 13.08 -6.11
N GLY A 18 3.83 12.30 -5.02
CA GLY A 18 3.08 11.06 -4.96
C GLY A 18 1.63 11.30 -5.37
N CYS A 19 1.04 10.36 -6.10
CA CYS A 19 -0.35 10.47 -6.52
C CYS A 19 -1.27 10.32 -5.29
N SER A 20 -2.27 11.20 -5.14
CA SER A 20 -3.34 11.04 -4.18
C SER A 20 -4.68 10.92 -4.90
N ILE A 21 -5.56 10.05 -4.42
CA ILE A 21 -6.89 9.82 -4.98
C ILE A 21 -7.93 9.73 -3.87
N ASP A 22 -9.21 9.98 -4.21
CA ASP A 22 -10.32 9.68 -3.32
C ASP A 22 -10.97 8.33 -3.69
N VAL A 23 -11.19 7.49 -2.67
CA VAL A 23 -11.81 6.16 -2.77
C VAL A 23 -12.86 6.04 -1.67
N ASP A 24 -14.13 5.90 -2.05
CA ASP A 24 -15.26 5.74 -1.13
C ASP A 24 -15.27 6.76 0.00
N GLU A 25 -15.07 8.04 -0.32
CA GLU A 25 -14.98 9.18 0.62
C GLU A 25 -13.64 9.34 1.38
N TRP A 26 -12.72 8.39 1.22
CA TRP A 26 -11.41 8.42 1.89
C TRP A 26 -10.29 8.93 1.00
N ASN A 27 -9.41 9.75 1.58
CA ASN A 27 -8.20 10.20 0.92
C ASN A 27 -7.12 9.11 0.97
N VAL A 28 -6.58 8.75 -0.19
CA VAL A 28 -5.57 7.71 -0.35
C VAL A 28 -4.30 8.29 -0.97
N ALA A 29 -3.17 8.15 -0.28
CA ALA A 29 -1.84 8.41 -0.82
C ALA A 29 -1.28 7.14 -1.47
N CYS A 30 -1.03 7.20 -2.78
CA CYS A 30 -0.63 6.05 -3.60
C CYS A 30 0.88 5.82 -3.70
N GLY A 31 1.69 6.66 -3.05
CA GLY A 31 3.14 6.64 -3.21
C GLY A 31 3.55 6.81 -4.67
N LEU A 32 4.26 5.82 -5.21
CA LEU A 32 4.74 5.78 -6.61
C LEU A 32 3.79 5.05 -7.58
N LEU A 33 2.63 4.59 -7.10
CA LEU A 33 1.67 3.87 -7.93
C LEU A 33 0.89 4.85 -8.81
N ASP A 34 0.53 4.39 -10.00
CA ASP A 34 -0.49 5.06 -10.79
C ASP A 34 -1.89 4.91 -10.15
N ALA A 35 -2.79 5.81 -10.51
CA ALA A 35 -4.17 5.79 -9.99
C ALA A 35 -4.93 4.52 -10.40
N ALA A 36 -4.59 3.92 -11.54
CA ALA A 36 -5.25 2.71 -12.07
C ALA A 36 -4.95 1.46 -11.22
N THR A 37 -3.78 1.42 -10.59
CA THR A 37 -3.36 0.36 -9.66
C THR A 37 -3.77 0.69 -8.23
N CYS A 38 -3.58 1.95 -7.80
CA CYS A 38 -3.85 2.37 -6.44
C CYS A 38 -5.33 2.26 -6.05
N ARG A 39 -6.24 2.72 -6.93
CA ARG A 39 -7.69 2.72 -6.66
C ARG A 39 -8.25 1.33 -6.32
N PRO A 40 -8.07 0.29 -7.16
CA PRO A 40 -8.63 -1.03 -6.85
C PRO A 40 -7.97 -1.70 -5.64
N VAL A 41 -6.69 -1.43 -5.38
CA VAL A 41 -5.99 -1.93 -4.18
C VAL A 41 -6.59 -1.32 -2.91
N ALA A 42 -6.75 0.01 -2.87
CA ALA A 42 -7.34 0.71 -1.73
C ALA A 42 -8.81 0.32 -1.51
N ALA A 43 -9.61 0.25 -2.58
CA ALA A 43 -11.02 -0.13 -2.51
C ALA A 43 -11.20 -1.55 -1.93
N LEU A 44 -10.36 -2.50 -2.34
CA LEU A 44 -10.39 -3.86 -1.80
C LEU A 44 -10.05 -3.87 -0.30
N ALA A 45 -9.04 -3.11 0.13
CA ALA A 45 -8.66 -3.03 1.54
C ALA A 45 -9.76 -2.39 2.40
N LEU A 46 -10.38 -1.30 1.93
CA LEU A 46 -11.52 -0.66 2.58
C LEU A 46 -12.73 -1.60 2.68
N ASN A 47 -13.07 -2.31 1.60
CA ASN A 47 -14.12 -3.32 1.62
C ASN A 47 -13.82 -4.42 2.65
N ASN A 48 -12.60 -4.96 2.64
CA ASN A 48 -12.21 -6.02 3.58
C ASN A 48 -12.22 -5.53 5.04
N LEU A 49 -11.86 -4.26 5.27
CA LEU A 49 -11.95 -3.64 6.59
C LEU A 49 -13.40 -3.58 7.06
N GLY A 50 -14.32 -3.07 6.24
CA GLY A 50 -15.73 -2.94 6.60
C GLY A 50 -16.42 -4.29 6.88
N TRP A 51 -15.98 -5.37 6.23
CA TRP A 51 -16.45 -6.73 6.52
C TRP A 51 -15.92 -7.29 7.84
N ARG A 52 -14.71 -6.92 8.24
CA ARG A 52 -14.00 -7.53 9.38
C ARG A 52 -14.04 -6.68 10.64
N HIS A 53 -14.36 -5.39 10.54
CA HIS A 53 -14.19 -4.46 11.64
C HIS A 53 -15.23 -3.34 11.68
N PRO A 54 -15.77 -3.01 12.87
CA PRO A 54 -16.69 -1.88 13.02
C PRO A 54 -15.99 -0.52 13.13
N ALA A 55 -14.67 -0.46 13.38
CA ALA A 55 -13.97 0.84 13.48
C ALA A 55 -13.87 1.53 12.12
N ARG A 56 -13.99 2.86 12.16
CA ARG A 56 -14.01 3.70 10.98
C ARG A 56 -12.58 4.05 10.57
N PRO A 57 -12.26 4.04 9.26
CA PRO A 57 -11.04 4.69 8.79
C PRO A 57 -10.97 6.14 9.26
N GLN A 58 -9.75 6.66 9.42
CA GLN A 58 -9.50 8.07 9.65
C GLN A 58 -8.20 8.51 8.97
N GLY A 59 -8.07 9.82 8.75
CA GLY A 59 -6.87 10.40 8.15
C GLY A 59 -6.62 9.93 6.72
N THR A 60 -5.35 9.90 6.33
CA THR A 60 -4.91 9.48 5.00
C THR A 60 -4.56 8.00 5.00
N ILE A 61 -5.18 7.24 4.11
CA ILE A 61 -4.83 5.84 3.83
C ILE A 61 -3.59 5.82 2.95
N THR A 62 -2.62 4.96 3.24
CA THR A 62 -1.40 4.86 2.43
C THR A 62 -1.34 3.54 1.69
N VAL A 63 -1.07 3.58 0.39
CA VAL A 63 -0.80 2.42 -0.45
C VAL A 63 0.62 2.51 -0.99
N GLY A 64 1.41 1.47 -0.74
CA GLY A 64 2.80 1.39 -1.21
C GLY A 64 3.10 0.06 -1.87
N ALA A 65 3.90 0.08 -2.93
CA ALA A 65 4.49 -1.14 -3.48
C ALA A 65 5.42 -1.78 -2.43
N ARG A 66 5.43 -3.12 -2.38
CA ARG A 66 6.35 -3.88 -1.54
C ARG A 66 6.68 -5.23 -2.13
N ASP A 67 7.72 -5.85 -1.61
CA ASP A 67 7.99 -7.26 -1.88
C ASP A 67 6.85 -8.13 -1.33
N CYS A 68 6.40 -9.08 -2.14
CA CYS A 68 5.49 -10.13 -1.71
C CYS A 68 6.20 -11.01 -0.66
N PRO A 69 5.57 -11.30 0.50
CA PRO A 69 6.11 -12.24 1.47
C PRO A 69 6.53 -13.57 0.84
N ARG A 70 7.83 -13.88 0.89
CA ARG A 70 8.40 -15.11 0.31
C ARG A 70 8.13 -16.36 1.17
N ASN A 71 7.84 -16.15 2.44
CA ASN A 71 7.71 -17.21 3.43
C ASN A 71 6.23 -17.36 3.81
N GLY A 72 5.49 -18.20 3.09
CA GLY A 72 4.10 -18.50 3.39
C GLY A 72 3.48 -19.45 2.38
N ALA A 73 2.40 -20.13 2.77
CA ALA A 73 1.52 -20.83 1.83
C ALA A 73 0.79 -19.78 0.99
N TRP A 74 1.49 -19.24 0.00
CA TRP A 74 0.93 -18.24 -0.90
C TRP A 74 -0.18 -18.87 -1.72
N PRO A 75 -1.37 -18.25 -1.81
CA PRO A 75 -2.43 -18.81 -2.63
C PRO A 75 -1.97 -18.92 -4.09
N VAL A 76 -2.26 -20.05 -4.74
CA VAL A 76 -1.84 -20.31 -6.13
C VAL A 76 -2.36 -19.30 -7.15
N TRP A 77 -3.42 -18.56 -6.79
CA TRP A 77 -4.01 -17.52 -7.63
C TRP A 77 -3.27 -16.17 -7.56
N ALA A 78 -2.42 -15.96 -6.56
CA ALA A 78 -1.77 -14.68 -6.31
C ALA A 78 -0.43 -14.57 -7.04
N ASP A 79 -0.21 -13.45 -7.72
CA ASP A 79 1.02 -13.13 -8.43
C ASP A 79 2.11 -12.71 -7.42
N PRO A 80 3.20 -13.48 -7.27
CA PRO A 80 4.26 -13.18 -6.30
C PRO A 80 5.18 -12.03 -6.72
N SER A 81 4.98 -11.45 -7.91
CA SER A 81 5.78 -10.32 -8.41
C SER A 81 5.12 -8.95 -8.13
N GLN A 82 3.85 -8.92 -7.72
CA GLN A 82 3.08 -7.69 -7.61
C GLN A 82 2.28 -7.65 -6.30
N CYS A 83 2.85 -7.01 -5.28
CA CYS A 83 2.22 -6.78 -3.99
C CYS A 83 2.26 -5.33 -3.54
N TRP A 84 1.25 -4.99 -2.75
CA TRP A 84 1.06 -3.68 -2.16
C TRP A 84 0.68 -3.80 -0.70
N GLN A 85 1.17 -2.89 0.12
CA GLN A 85 0.72 -2.70 1.49
C GLN A 85 -0.25 -1.53 1.55
N VAL A 86 -1.34 -1.75 2.25
CA VAL A 86 -2.31 -0.72 2.58
C VAL A 86 -2.28 -0.53 4.09
N GLU A 87 -2.06 0.71 4.53
CA GLU A 87 -2.23 1.10 5.93
C GLU A 87 -3.43 2.04 6.06
N ILE A 88 -4.34 1.70 6.97
CA ILE A 88 -5.57 2.44 7.23
C ILE A 88 -5.55 2.84 8.71
N PRO A 89 -5.31 4.12 9.03
CA PRO A 89 -5.48 4.60 10.40
C PRO A 89 -6.96 4.45 10.83
N LEU A 90 -7.20 4.03 12.06
CA LEU A 90 -8.55 3.72 12.58
C LEU A 90 -8.93 4.64 13.74
N ASP A 91 -10.20 5.03 13.80
CA ASP A 91 -10.81 5.77 14.91
C ASP A 91 -11.69 4.82 15.76
N PRO A 92 -11.60 4.85 17.11
CA PRO A 92 -10.76 5.70 17.95
C PRO A 92 -9.35 5.16 18.21
N GLY A 93 -8.40 6.09 18.32
CA GLY A 93 -7.06 5.82 18.86
C GLY A 93 -5.92 5.80 17.82
N PRO A 94 -4.74 5.29 18.21
CA PRO A 94 -3.56 5.22 17.35
C PRO A 94 -3.49 3.91 16.54
N GLU A 95 -4.58 3.14 16.51
CA GLU A 95 -4.60 1.86 15.82
C GLU A 95 -4.57 2.04 14.30
N LYS A 96 -3.98 1.07 13.61
CA LYS A 96 -4.01 0.99 12.16
C LYS A 96 -4.32 -0.43 11.73
N ALA A 97 -5.19 -0.57 10.74
CA ALA A 97 -5.29 -1.81 9.97
C ALA A 97 -4.16 -1.82 8.94
N CYS A 98 -3.56 -2.97 8.75
CA CYS A 98 -2.53 -3.17 7.75
C CYS A 98 -2.82 -4.45 6.97
N MET A 99 -2.88 -4.32 5.64
CA MET A 99 -3.24 -5.38 4.71
C MET A 99 -2.21 -5.46 3.59
N VAL A 100 -1.95 -6.68 3.13
CA VAL A 100 -1.14 -6.94 1.93
C VAL A 100 -2.07 -7.45 0.85
N ILE A 101 -2.09 -6.73 -0.27
CA ILE A 101 -2.87 -7.03 -1.46
C ILE A 101 -1.92 -7.48 -2.56
N ALA A 102 -2.25 -8.56 -3.26
CA ALA A 102 -1.53 -9.02 -4.44
C ALA A 102 -2.42 -9.00 -5.68
N ARG A 103 -1.81 -8.92 -6.85
CA ARG A 103 -2.53 -9.13 -8.12
C ARG A 103 -2.90 -10.60 -8.26
N ARG A 104 -4.01 -10.91 -8.94
CA ARG A 104 -4.35 -12.30 -9.29
C ARG A 104 -3.77 -12.65 -10.66
N SER A 105 -3.03 -13.75 -10.75
CA SER A 105 -2.27 -14.14 -11.94
C SER A 105 -3.14 -14.59 -13.12
N GLN A 106 -4.28 -15.24 -12.86
CA GLN A 106 -5.10 -15.88 -13.91
C GLN A 106 -6.40 -15.13 -14.26
N LEU A 107 -7.04 -14.51 -13.28
CA LEU A 107 -8.37 -13.90 -13.43
C LEU A 107 -8.31 -12.37 -13.57
N GLY A 108 -7.13 -11.79 -13.44
CA GLY A 108 -6.97 -10.35 -13.23
C GLY A 108 -7.53 -9.89 -11.88
N GLY A 109 -7.46 -8.60 -11.63
CA GLY A 109 -7.88 -8.00 -10.36
C GLY A 109 -6.90 -8.27 -9.22
N TYR A 110 -7.41 -8.16 -7.99
CA TYR A 110 -6.62 -8.09 -6.76
C TYR A 110 -7.22 -8.98 -5.67
N GLY A 111 -6.40 -9.40 -4.71
CA GLY A 111 -6.83 -10.17 -3.55
C GLY A 111 -5.94 -9.90 -2.34
N GLN A 112 -6.52 -9.91 -1.15
CA GLN A 112 -5.75 -9.86 0.09
C GLN A 112 -5.06 -11.20 0.31
N VAL A 113 -3.76 -11.14 0.61
CA VAL A 113 -2.89 -12.31 0.79
C VAL A 113 -2.28 -12.38 2.18
N ALA A 114 -2.22 -11.24 2.89
CA ALA A 114 -1.77 -11.18 4.27
C ALA A 114 -2.26 -9.88 4.95
N GLY A 115 -1.92 -9.74 6.23
CA GLY A 115 -2.22 -8.56 7.05
C GLY A 115 -3.69 -8.51 7.45
N ASP A 116 -3.97 -8.80 8.72
CA ASP A 116 -5.23 -8.52 9.42
C ASP A 116 -4.92 -7.94 10.82
N THR A 117 -3.66 -7.53 11.04
CA THR A 117 -3.09 -7.35 12.38
C THR A 117 -3.41 -5.94 12.90
N TYR A 118 -4.33 -5.89 13.85
CA TYR A 118 -4.39 -4.83 14.86
C TYR A 118 -3.12 -4.90 15.73
N GLY A 119 -2.78 -3.86 16.49
CA GLY A 119 -1.62 -3.85 17.39
C GLY A 119 -1.68 -4.83 18.59
N LEU A 120 -2.13 -6.07 18.40
CA LEU A 120 -2.06 -7.19 19.33
C LEU A 120 -0.88 -8.11 18.93
N PRO A 121 -0.28 -8.85 19.89
CA PRO A 121 0.96 -9.57 19.67
C PRO A 121 0.86 -10.53 18.47
N PRO A 122 1.96 -10.68 17.71
CA PRO A 122 1.97 -11.39 16.44
C PRO A 122 1.43 -12.80 16.61
N SER A 123 0.22 -13.07 16.10
CA SER A 123 -0.19 -14.43 15.81
C SER A 123 0.61 -14.88 14.60
N ASN A 124 1.19 -16.08 14.67
CA ASN A 124 2.04 -16.67 13.62
C ASN A 124 1.35 -16.82 12.23
N GLU A 125 0.08 -16.43 12.13
CA GLU A 125 -0.77 -16.48 10.95
C GLU A 125 -0.84 -15.16 10.17
N THR A 126 -0.48 -14.02 10.77
CA THR A 126 -0.58 -12.70 10.12
C THR A 126 0.78 -12.14 9.73
N ARG A 127 1.54 -12.92 8.95
CA ARG A 127 2.81 -12.49 8.33
C ARG A 127 2.57 -11.38 7.31
N GLY A 128 2.43 -10.13 7.75
CA GLY A 128 2.23 -9.01 6.82
C GLY A 128 2.78 -7.69 7.33
N CYS A 129 2.62 -7.40 8.63
CA CYS A 129 2.93 -6.07 9.17
C CYS A 129 3.65 -6.25 10.51
N PRO A 130 5.00 -6.32 10.55
CA PRO A 130 5.96 -5.27 10.15
C PRO A 130 7.13 -5.81 9.27
N ALA A 131 8.04 -5.03 8.67
CA ALA A 131 8.39 -3.61 8.78
C ALA A 131 7.84 -2.72 7.65
#